data_AF-A0A1Q9NZD8-F1
#
_entry.id   AF-A0A1Q9NZD8-F1
#
_cell.length_a   1.000
_cell.length_b   1.000
_cell.length_c   1.000
_cell.angle_alpha   90.00
_cell.angle_beta   90.00
_cell.angle_gamma   90.00
#
_symmetry.space_group_name_H-M   'P 1'
#
loop_
_entity.id
_entity.type
_entity.pdbx_description
1 polymer ?
#
loop_
_entity_poly.entity_id
_entity_poly.type
_entity_poly.pdbx_seq_one_letter_code
_entity_poly.pdbx_strand_id
1 'polypeptide(L)'
;MSLIKIVPNDLIDLLEKNCNFSKHIDPDLGLCVKLSNYEAYRFVMITGYGFISGKRKDGLKFPRPLFQIYNQIYEYKLQNGLFDIYNFSTNDCTKNIIADYPILTNAKNAYIFPIIYSSLRDFLTKCDILKIKLNQRLSFELFAFIPILKKSKNPANLESFFEYLVSFHYNSLGYITDNQTPFLYAKGTPDLVSFYFPEISDIMNNYKFINNGWHVCDLMNISSYSMRKIGYKSNKIELETDTLLGFEVKTNQKSAKSQIAKYASAELFQELYEIIPVKKTVQSNIGLISYDQNFSLDIQLPKNSIRYSETNIVRYKNWFINYMKPYLLTNLTNEIIEKEIFHEKINSEVSFMRIIKNLGIAKLLNCIENYLI
;
A
#
# COMPACT_ATOMS: atom_id res chain seq x y z
N MET A 1 6.68 18.52 -27.38
CA MET A 1 7.53 18.22 -26.20
C MET A 1 7.13 16.87 -25.64
N SER A 2 8.05 15.90 -25.68
CA SER A 2 7.85 14.54 -25.18
C SER A 2 7.71 14.53 -23.66
N LEU A 3 6.61 13.95 -23.17
CA LEU A 3 6.57 13.38 -21.83
C LEU A 3 7.58 12.20 -21.79
N ILE A 4 8.14 12.01 -20.60
CA ILE A 4 9.38 11.29 -20.21
C ILE A 4 9.61 9.92 -20.86
N LYS A 5 10.89 9.59 -21.08
CA LYS A 5 11.36 8.21 -21.20
C LYS A 5 12.05 7.77 -19.89
N ILE A 6 11.25 7.35 -18.90
CA ILE A 6 11.80 6.62 -17.74
C ILE A 6 12.31 5.28 -18.27
N VAL A 7 13.60 5.02 -18.11
CA VAL A 7 14.21 3.74 -18.50
C VAL A 7 14.24 2.77 -17.32
N PRO A 8 14.37 1.46 -17.55
CA PRO A 8 14.31 0.46 -16.47
C PRO A 8 15.29 0.71 -15.32
N ASN A 9 16.49 1.20 -15.62
CA ASN A 9 17.52 1.47 -14.61
C ASN A 9 17.11 2.63 -13.69
N ASP A 10 16.40 3.63 -14.21
CA ASP A 10 15.88 4.75 -13.42
C ASP A 10 14.97 4.26 -12.27
N LEU A 11 14.21 3.17 -12.49
CA LEU A 11 13.34 2.59 -11.46
C LEU A 11 14.15 1.98 -10.30
N ILE A 12 15.29 1.36 -10.62
CA ILE A 12 16.21 0.83 -9.60
C ILE A 12 16.85 2.00 -8.85
N ASP A 13 17.24 3.07 -9.55
CA ASP A 13 17.81 4.27 -8.94
C ASP A 13 16.80 4.94 -8.00
N LEU A 14 15.53 5.04 -8.40
CA LEU A 14 14.45 5.57 -7.57
C LEU A 14 14.24 4.74 -6.28
N LEU A 15 14.26 3.41 -6.38
CA LEU A 15 14.14 2.53 -5.21
C LEU A 15 15.36 2.62 -4.29
N GLU A 16 16.57 2.69 -4.84
CA GLU A 16 17.79 2.89 -4.03
C GLU A 16 17.72 4.22 -3.27
N LYS A 17 17.42 5.32 -3.97
CA LYS A 17 17.49 6.67 -3.41
C LYS A 17 16.39 6.99 -2.42
N ASN A 18 15.18 6.51 -2.67
CA ASN A 18 14.00 6.89 -1.88
C ASN A 18 13.57 5.81 -0.88
N CYS A 19 14.01 4.56 -1.05
CA CYS A 19 13.69 3.46 -0.14
C CYS A 19 14.91 2.89 0.60
N ASN A 20 16.12 3.39 0.33
CA ASN A 20 17.38 2.88 0.89
C ASN A 20 17.62 1.39 0.61
N PHE A 21 17.11 0.88 -0.52
CA PHE A 21 17.37 -0.50 -0.93
C PHE A 21 18.72 -0.63 -1.61
N SER A 22 19.42 -1.75 -1.38
CA SER A 22 20.75 -1.95 -1.93
C SER A 22 20.66 -2.40 -3.38
N LYS A 23 21.34 -1.70 -4.30
CA LYS A 23 21.51 -2.17 -5.68
C LYS A 23 22.30 -3.48 -5.71
N HIS A 24 21.92 -4.32 -6.65
CA HIS A 24 22.55 -5.60 -6.89
C HIS A 24 22.57 -5.92 -8.39
N ILE A 25 23.63 -6.56 -8.87
CA ILE A 25 23.69 -7.10 -10.23
C ILE A 25 23.53 -8.61 -10.08
N ASP A 26 22.32 -9.09 -10.38
CA ASP A 26 22.00 -10.50 -10.37
C ASP A 26 22.41 -11.16 -11.70
N PRO A 27 23.03 -12.35 -11.69
CA PRO A 27 23.44 -13.03 -12.91
C PRO A 27 22.29 -13.32 -13.91
N ASP A 28 21.08 -13.56 -13.41
CA ASP A 28 19.92 -13.95 -14.22
C ASP A 28 19.00 -12.78 -14.56
N LEU A 29 18.90 -11.80 -13.66
CA LEU A 29 17.99 -10.65 -13.77
C LEU A 29 18.67 -9.38 -14.33
N GLY A 30 19.99 -9.27 -14.19
CA GLY A 30 20.70 -8.01 -14.38
C GLY A 30 20.56 -7.08 -13.18
N LEU A 31 20.49 -5.76 -13.43
CA LEU A 31 20.38 -4.76 -12.38
C LEU A 31 19.03 -4.85 -11.64
N CYS A 32 19.08 -5.00 -10.32
CA CYS A 32 17.94 -5.07 -9.43
C CYS A 32 18.24 -4.38 -8.09
N VAL A 33 17.24 -4.30 -7.21
CA VAL A 33 17.46 -3.99 -5.79
C VAL A 33 17.23 -5.23 -4.93
N LYS A 34 18.04 -5.39 -3.89
CA LYS A 34 17.92 -6.43 -2.87
C LYS A 34 17.29 -5.85 -1.60
N LEU A 35 16.35 -6.59 -1.03
CA LEU A 35 15.55 -6.17 0.12
C LEU A 35 15.13 -7.38 0.98
N SER A 36 14.49 -7.10 2.12
CA SER A 36 13.90 -8.16 2.94
C SER A 36 12.67 -8.74 2.27
N ASN A 37 12.30 -9.96 2.66
CA ASN A 37 11.08 -10.61 2.21
C ASN A 37 9.81 -9.82 2.57
N TYR A 38 9.77 -9.21 3.76
CA TYR A 38 8.66 -8.35 4.16
C TYR A 38 8.54 -7.12 3.25
N GLU A 39 9.64 -6.41 3.00
CA GLU A 39 9.62 -5.23 2.12
C GLU A 39 9.20 -5.59 0.68
N ALA A 40 9.63 -6.76 0.18
CA ALA A 40 9.18 -7.24 -1.13
C ALA A 40 7.69 -7.60 -1.14
N TYR A 41 7.18 -8.21 -0.06
CA TYR A 41 5.76 -8.52 0.07
C TYR A 41 4.91 -7.24 0.09
N ARG A 42 5.30 -6.24 0.90
CA ARG A 42 4.65 -4.93 0.94
C ARG A 42 4.65 -4.25 -0.43
N PHE A 43 5.79 -4.26 -1.12
CA PHE A 43 5.91 -3.71 -2.46
C PHE A 43 4.86 -4.31 -3.40
N VAL A 44 4.71 -5.63 -3.43
CA VAL A 44 3.73 -6.30 -4.30
C VAL A 44 2.30 -6.02 -3.86
N MET A 45 2.01 -5.96 -2.55
CA MET A 45 0.65 -5.64 -2.05
C MET A 45 0.22 -4.22 -2.41
N ILE A 46 1.10 -3.23 -2.24
CA ILE A 46 0.79 -1.82 -2.50
C ILE A 46 0.70 -1.58 -4.01
N THR A 47 1.65 -2.10 -4.78
CA THR A 47 1.68 -1.87 -6.23
C THR A 47 0.67 -2.71 -7.00
N GLY A 48 0.22 -3.84 -6.45
CA GLY A 48 -0.56 -4.84 -7.17
C GLY A 48 0.22 -5.56 -8.28
N TYR A 49 1.55 -5.46 -8.27
CA TYR A 49 2.42 -6.21 -9.18
C TYR A 49 2.50 -7.68 -8.76
N GLY A 50 3.60 -8.37 -9.04
CA GLY A 50 3.71 -9.78 -8.68
C GLY A 50 5.13 -10.27 -8.44
N PHE A 51 5.19 -11.48 -7.93
CA PHE A 51 6.39 -12.31 -7.89
C PHE A 51 6.44 -13.25 -9.08
N ILE A 52 7.63 -13.53 -9.61
CA ILE A 52 7.84 -14.73 -10.42
C ILE A 52 7.49 -15.95 -9.55
N SER A 53 6.66 -16.85 -10.06
CA SER A 53 6.17 -18.02 -9.33
C SER A 53 6.16 -19.24 -10.24
N GLY A 54 6.55 -20.40 -9.70
CA GLY A 54 6.45 -21.68 -10.41
C GLY A 54 5.01 -22.16 -10.59
N LYS A 55 4.05 -21.70 -9.75
CA LYS A 55 2.66 -22.17 -9.78
C LYS A 55 1.78 -21.42 -10.80
N ARG A 56 2.13 -20.19 -11.18
CA ARG A 56 1.28 -19.31 -12.02
C ARG A 56 2.03 -18.77 -13.23
N LYS A 57 1.38 -18.75 -14.39
CA LYS A 57 1.99 -18.26 -15.64
C LYS A 57 2.37 -16.79 -15.56
N ASP A 58 1.51 -15.97 -15.00
CA ASP A 58 1.67 -14.52 -14.91
C ASP A 58 2.27 -14.02 -13.58
N GLY A 59 2.78 -14.94 -12.76
CA GLY A 59 3.29 -14.66 -11.42
C GLY A 59 2.25 -14.77 -10.32
N LEU A 60 2.69 -14.67 -9.07
CA LEU A 60 1.83 -14.53 -7.90
C LEU A 60 1.56 -13.04 -7.70
N LYS A 61 0.31 -12.60 -7.86
CA LYS A 61 -0.11 -11.20 -7.79
C LYS A 61 -1.14 -11.00 -6.70
N PHE A 62 -1.14 -9.80 -6.11
CA PHE A 62 -2.12 -9.37 -5.13
C PHE A 62 -2.87 -8.15 -5.68
N PRO A 63 -3.92 -8.34 -6.51
CA PRO A 63 -4.63 -7.22 -7.10
C PRO A 63 -5.24 -6.35 -6.01
N ARG A 64 -5.28 -5.03 -6.20
CA ARG A 64 -5.72 -4.09 -5.16
C ARG A 64 -7.06 -4.44 -4.48
N PRO A 65 -8.12 -4.86 -5.20
CA PRO A 65 -9.38 -5.21 -4.55
C PRO A 65 -9.31 -6.39 -3.58
N LEU A 66 -8.26 -7.23 -3.66
CA LEU A 66 -8.11 -8.43 -2.82
C LEU A 66 -8.19 -8.10 -1.33
N PHE A 67 -7.69 -6.94 -0.91
CA PHE A 67 -7.64 -6.54 0.49
C PHE A 67 -8.62 -5.42 0.83
N GLN A 68 -9.54 -5.07 -0.07
CA GLN A 68 -10.56 -4.09 0.23
C GLN A 68 -11.65 -4.70 1.12
N ILE A 69 -12.31 -3.83 1.90
CA ILE A 69 -13.31 -4.23 2.89
C ILE A 69 -14.63 -3.52 2.62
N TYR A 70 -14.58 -2.21 2.38
CA TYR A 70 -15.74 -1.40 2.06
C TYR A 70 -15.67 -0.89 0.62
N ASN A 71 -16.84 -0.59 0.06
CA ASN A 71 -16.96 0.09 -1.22
C ASN A 71 -16.79 1.61 -1.10
N GLN A 72 -17.29 2.21 0.01
CA GLN A 72 -17.30 3.66 0.23
C GLN A 72 -17.13 4.01 1.72
N ILE A 73 -16.48 5.15 1.99
CA ILE A 73 -16.33 5.72 3.32
C ILE A 73 -17.71 6.11 3.85
N TYR A 74 -17.87 6.02 5.17
CA TYR A 74 -19.11 6.30 5.91
C TYR A 74 -20.33 5.40 5.63
N GLU A 75 -20.42 4.75 4.48
CA GLU A 75 -21.52 3.82 4.16
C GLU A 75 -21.32 2.44 4.78
N TYR A 76 -20.06 2.05 5.03
CA TYR A 76 -19.68 0.73 5.54
C TYR A 76 -20.17 -0.46 4.70
N LYS A 77 -20.52 -0.20 3.43
CA LYS A 77 -20.98 -1.23 2.50
C LYS A 77 -19.87 -2.22 2.20
N LEU A 78 -19.96 -3.43 2.73
CA LEU A 78 -18.97 -4.48 2.53
C LEU A 78 -18.84 -4.88 1.05
N GLN A 79 -17.64 -5.31 0.66
CA GLN A 79 -17.38 -5.98 -0.60
C GLN A 79 -16.49 -7.20 -0.38
N ASN A 80 -16.55 -8.14 -1.33
CA ASN A 80 -15.62 -9.26 -1.33
C ASN A 80 -14.19 -8.75 -1.50
N GLY A 81 -13.31 -9.29 -0.68
CA GLY A 81 -11.91 -8.92 -0.57
C GLY A 81 -11.39 -9.60 0.68
N LEU A 82 -10.97 -8.82 1.68
CA LEU A 82 -10.39 -9.37 2.89
C LEU A 82 -11.35 -10.29 3.67
N PHE A 83 -12.66 -9.99 3.59
CA PHE A 83 -13.74 -10.78 4.15
C PHE A 83 -14.70 -11.21 3.04
N ASP A 84 -15.20 -12.44 3.12
CA ASP A 84 -16.32 -12.89 2.30
C ASP A 84 -17.63 -12.34 2.89
N ILE A 85 -18.44 -11.70 2.05
CA ILE A 85 -19.66 -10.99 2.47
C ILE A 85 -20.78 -11.92 2.97
N TYR A 86 -20.71 -13.22 2.68
CA TYR A 86 -21.76 -14.19 3.01
C TYR A 86 -21.50 -14.87 4.35
N ASN A 87 -20.23 -15.12 4.68
CA ASN A 87 -19.85 -15.87 5.89
C ASN A 87 -18.92 -15.09 6.82
N PHE A 88 -18.48 -13.89 6.45
CA PHE A 88 -17.56 -13.04 7.22
C PHE A 88 -16.25 -13.75 7.59
N SER A 89 -15.80 -14.67 6.73
CA SER A 89 -14.53 -15.40 6.92
C SER A 89 -13.36 -14.68 6.28
N THR A 90 -12.19 -14.78 6.92
CA THR A 90 -10.95 -14.10 6.52
C THR A 90 -10.18 -14.86 5.43
N ASN A 91 -10.83 -15.19 4.30
CA ASN A 91 -10.24 -16.10 3.30
C ASN A 91 -8.99 -15.51 2.62
N ASP A 92 -9.07 -14.26 2.16
CA ASP A 92 -8.01 -13.60 1.37
C ASP A 92 -7.05 -12.77 2.24
N CYS A 93 -6.72 -13.24 3.45
CA CYS A 93 -5.78 -12.57 4.34
C CYS A 93 -4.34 -13.06 4.17
N THR A 94 -3.37 -12.22 4.59
CA THR A 94 -1.93 -12.53 4.52
C THR A 94 -1.57 -13.88 5.14
N LYS A 95 -2.17 -14.23 6.29
CA LYS A 95 -1.92 -15.51 6.97
C LYS A 95 -2.24 -16.72 6.08
N ASN A 96 -3.39 -16.70 5.42
CA ASN A 96 -3.81 -17.80 4.53
C ASN A 96 -2.98 -17.82 3.25
N ILE A 97 -2.67 -16.65 2.69
CA ILE A 97 -1.77 -16.53 1.53
C ILE A 97 -0.40 -17.14 1.85
N ILE A 98 0.14 -16.92 3.04
CA ILE A 98 1.43 -17.49 3.45
C ILE A 98 1.34 -18.99 3.68
N ALA A 99 0.21 -19.51 4.16
CA ALA A 99 0.03 -20.96 4.25
C ALA A 99 0.17 -21.63 2.87
N ASP A 100 -0.36 -21.01 1.82
CA ASP A 100 -0.25 -21.49 0.43
C ASP A 100 1.12 -21.20 -0.22
N TYR A 101 1.80 -20.16 0.26
CA TYR A 101 3.10 -19.69 -0.23
C TYR A 101 4.09 -19.37 0.91
N PRO A 102 4.61 -20.38 1.64
CA PRO A 102 5.50 -20.16 2.78
C PRO A 102 6.80 -19.42 2.44
N ILE A 103 7.18 -19.42 1.16
CA ILE A 103 8.34 -18.68 0.66
C ILE A 103 8.25 -17.16 0.93
N LEU A 104 7.04 -16.61 1.07
CA LEU A 104 6.82 -15.20 1.38
C LEU A 104 7.46 -14.81 2.73
N THR A 105 7.46 -15.69 3.73
CA THR A 105 8.06 -15.44 5.05
C THR A 105 9.43 -16.10 5.24
N ASN A 106 9.76 -17.14 4.47
CA ASN A 106 10.97 -17.94 4.69
C ASN A 106 12.07 -17.73 3.63
N ALA A 107 11.87 -16.85 2.65
CA ALA A 107 12.90 -16.55 1.66
C ALA A 107 14.17 -15.94 2.28
N LYS A 108 15.33 -16.39 1.82
CA LYS A 108 16.65 -15.91 2.23
C LYS A 108 16.90 -14.49 1.74
N ASN A 109 16.50 -14.22 0.49
CA ASN A 109 16.66 -12.93 -0.17
C ASN A 109 15.39 -12.60 -0.96
N ALA A 110 15.14 -11.31 -1.14
CA ALA A 110 14.16 -10.83 -2.10
C ALA A 110 14.79 -9.80 -3.04
N TYR A 111 14.28 -9.74 -4.27
CA TYR A 111 14.74 -8.83 -5.31
C TYR A 111 13.55 -8.16 -6.00
N ILE A 112 13.71 -6.90 -6.39
CA ILE A 112 12.81 -6.19 -7.31
C ILE A 112 13.56 -5.85 -8.59
N PHE A 113 12.98 -6.19 -9.75
CA PHE A 113 13.59 -5.95 -11.06
C PHE A 113 12.53 -5.58 -12.12
N PRO A 114 12.89 -4.81 -13.16
CA PRO A 114 11.97 -4.44 -14.23
C PRO A 114 11.82 -5.55 -15.29
N ILE A 115 10.59 -5.77 -15.76
CA ILE A 115 10.29 -6.61 -16.93
C ILE A 115 9.73 -5.74 -18.05
N ILE A 116 10.52 -5.53 -19.09
CA ILE A 116 10.07 -4.81 -20.29
C ILE A 116 9.41 -5.78 -21.27
N TYR A 117 8.19 -5.47 -21.70
CA TYR A 117 7.42 -6.29 -22.64
C TYR A 117 6.62 -5.44 -23.63
N SER A 118 6.20 -6.02 -24.75
CA SER A 118 5.49 -5.31 -25.84
C SER A 118 4.02 -5.74 -25.99
N SER A 119 3.63 -6.86 -25.39
CA SER A 119 2.28 -7.42 -25.36
C SER A 119 2.12 -8.38 -24.18
N LEU A 120 0.89 -8.75 -23.82
CA LEU A 120 0.66 -9.75 -22.78
C LEU A 120 1.37 -11.09 -23.10
N ARG A 121 1.35 -11.53 -24.37
CA ARG A 121 2.05 -12.75 -24.79
C ARG A 121 3.56 -12.65 -24.54
N ASP A 122 4.18 -11.52 -24.89
CA ASP A 122 5.60 -11.27 -24.65
C ASP A 122 5.93 -11.25 -23.15
N PHE A 123 5.07 -10.62 -22.33
CA PHE A 123 5.20 -10.65 -20.87
C PHE A 123 5.19 -12.08 -20.32
N LEU A 124 4.21 -12.89 -20.71
CA LEU A 124 4.11 -14.28 -20.28
C LEU A 124 5.33 -15.11 -20.71
N THR A 125 5.80 -14.95 -21.95
CA THR A 125 7.01 -15.62 -22.44
C THR A 125 8.25 -15.24 -21.61
N LYS A 126 8.41 -13.96 -21.25
CA LYS A 126 9.51 -13.51 -20.39
C LYS A 126 9.42 -14.10 -18.98
N CYS A 127 8.22 -14.15 -18.40
CA CYS A 127 8.00 -14.81 -17.12
C CYS A 127 8.37 -16.29 -17.17
N ASP A 128 8.04 -17.01 -18.24
CA ASP A 128 8.39 -18.43 -18.38
C ASP A 128 9.91 -18.64 -18.54
N ILE A 129 10.59 -17.79 -19.31
CA ILE A 129 12.07 -17.82 -19.41
C ILE A 129 12.70 -17.57 -18.03
N LEU A 130 12.20 -16.59 -17.28
CA LEU A 130 12.70 -16.28 -15.93
C LEU A 130 12.47 -17.44 -14.96
N LYS A 131 11.32 -18.13 -15.03
CA LYS A 131 11.08 -19.32 -14.20
C LYS A 131 12.09 -20.43 -14.48
N ILE A 132 12.44 -20.64 -15.75
CA ILE A 132 13.43 -21.67 -16.13
C ILE A 132 14.80 -21.29 -15.56
N LYS A 133 15.23 -20.04 -15.74
CA LYS A 133 16.52 -19.55 -15.21
C LYS A 133 16.59 -19.61 -13.69
N LEU A 134 15.50 -19.22 -13.01
CA LEU A 134 15.44 -19.10 -11.56
C LEU A 134 14.96 -20.37 -10.86
N ASN A 135 14.70 -21.48 -11.57
CA ASN A 135 13.93 -22.62 -11.06
C ASN A 135 14.41 -23.12 -9.69
N GLN A 136 15.72 -23.28 -9.52
CA GLN A 136 16.29 -23.72 -8.24
C GLN A 136 16.15 -22.67 -7.14
N ARG A 137 16.27 -21.38 -7.49
CA ARG A 137 16.23 -20.23 -6.60
C ARG A 137 14.82 -19.87 -6.12
N LEU A 138 13.79 -20.17 -6.92
CA LEU A 138 12.38 -19.92 -6.58
C LEU A 138 11.90 -20.63 -5.31
N SER A 139 12.65 -21.63 -4.82
CA SER A 139 12.36 -22.33 -3.59
C SER A 139 12.88 -21.64 -2.32
N PHE A 140 13.78 -20.65 -2.45
CA PHE A 140 14.39 -19.96 -1.31
C PHE A 140 14.61 -18.44 -1.51
N GLU A 141 14.25 -17.87 -2.66
CA GLU A 141 14.31 -16.42 -2.94
C GLU A 141 13.00 -15.90 -3.55
N LEU A 142 12.72 -14.62 -3.32
CA LEU A 142 11.58 -13.90 -3.91
C LEU A 142 12.03 -12.98 -5.03
N PHE A 143 11.25 -12.95 -6.12
CA PHE A 143 11.57 -12.18 -7.33
C PHE A 143 10.36 -11.33 -7.74
N ALA A 144 10.21 -10.17 -7.12
CA ALA A 144 9.17 -9.21 -7.46
C ALA A 144 9.53 -8.48 -8.75
N PHE A 145 8.53 -8.17 -9.59
CA PHE A 145 8.77 -7.50 -10.87
C PHE A 145 8.03 -6.18 -11.00
N ILE A 146 8.63 -5.25 -11.75
CA ILE A 146 7.97 -4.02 -12.23
C ILE A 146 7.63 -4.20 -13.72
N PRO A 147 6.34 -4.33 -14.09
CA PRO A 147 5.95 -4.53 -15.48
C PRO A 147 6.02 -3.21 -16.26
N ILE A 148 6.84 -3.16 -17.33
CA ILE A 148 7.01 -1.98 -18.20
C ILE A 148 6.57 -2.32 -19.63
N LEU A 149 5.43 -1.76 -20.04
CA LEU A 149 4.94 -1.89 -21.41
C LEU A 149 5.72 -0.96 -22.36
N LYS A 150 6.37 -1.55 -23.38
CA LYS A 150 7.18 -0.87 -24.41
C LYS A 150 6.35 -0.01 -25.37
N LYS A 151 5.01 -0.16 -25.38
CA LYS A 151 4.13 0.59 -26.28
C LYS A 151 3.90 2.02 -25.79
N SER A 152 4.36 2.95 -26.62
CA SER A 152 4.24 4.40 -26.56
C SER A 152 5.14 5.09 -25.54
N LYS A 153 5.47 6.34 -25.87
CA LYS A 153 6.47 7.21 -25.26
C LYS A 153 6.14 7.65 -23.82
N ASN A 154 5.30 6.91 -23.10
CA ASN A 154 4.79 7.23 -21.76
C ASN A 154 4.52 5.95 -20.96
N PRO A 155 5.05 5.81 -19.74
CA PRO A 155 4.80 4.65 -18.90
C PRO A 155 3.43 4.77 -18.21
N ALA A 156 2.35 4.47 -18.93
CA ALA A 156 0.98 4.49 -18.38
C ALA A 156 0.72 3.47 -17.24
N ASN A 157 1.69 2.59 -16.93
CA ASN A 157 1.54 1.50 -15.96
C ASN A 157 2.41 1.66 -14.70
N LEU A 158 2.97 2.85 -14.45
CA LEU A 158 3.85 3.10 -13.30
C LEU A 158 3.19 3.93 -12.18
N GLU A 159 1.89 4.26 -12.29
CA GLU A 159 1.19 5.04 -11.25
C GLU A 159 1.33 4.34 -9.89
N SER A 160 1.04 3.05 -9.83
CA SER A 160 1.20 2.21 -8.63
C SER A 160 2.63 2.20 -8.05
N PHE A 161 3.65 2.27 -8.91
CA PHE A 161 5.04 2.35 -8.48
C PHE A 161 5.34 3.70 -7.80
N PHE A 162 4.82 4.80 -8.34
CA PHE A 162 5.00 6.12 -7.73
C PHE A 162 4.16 6.30 -6.46
N GLU A 163 2.97 5.71 -6.40
CA GLU A 163 2.20 5.61 -5.15
C GLU A 163 3.02 4.90 -4.06
N TYR A 164 3.71 3.80 -4.40
CA TYR A 164 4.58 3.08 -3.46
C TYR A 164 5.72 3.95 -2.96
N LEU A 165 6.43 4.68 -3.84
CA LEU A 165 7.54 5.55 -3.44
C LEU A 165 7.06 6.68 -2.50
N VAL A 166 5.92 7.29 -2.80
CA VAL A 166 5.34 8.34 -1.95
C VAL A 166 4.83 7.75 -0.63
N SER A 167 4.21 6.57 -0.64
CA SER A 167 3.86 5.84 0.58
C SER A 167 5.09 5.62 1.46
N PHE A 168 6.16 5.06 0.89
CA PHE A 168 7.41 4.78 1.59
C PHE A 168 7.95 6.04 2.26
N HIS A 169 7.98 7.16 1.52
CA HIS A 169 8.44 8.44 2.04
C HIS A 169 7.59 8.90 3.23
N TYR A 170 6.28 9.06 3.06
CA TYR A 170 5.40 9.57 4.13
C TYR A 170 5.34 8.64 5.34
N ASN A 171 5.39 7.32 5.13
CA ASN A 171 5.47 6.40 6.24
C ASN A 171 6.80 6.51 7.01
N SER A 172 7.92 6.80 6.34
CA SER A 172 9.19 7.08 7.03
C SER A 172 9.11 8.32 7.94
N LEU A 173 8.20 9.25 7.61
CA LEU A 173 7.88 10.44 8.40
C LEU A 173 6.84 10.17 9.51
N GLY A 174 6.34 8.94 9.64
CA GLY A 174 5.37 8.54 10.66
C GLY A 174 3.91 8.58 10.23
N TYR A 175 3.62 8.94 8.97
CA TYR A 175 2.26 8.91 8.47
C TYR A 175 1.76 7.50 8.23
N ILE A 176 0.45 7.35 8.28
CA ILE A 176 -0.27 6.18 7.81
C ILE A 176 -0.70 6.44 6.36
N THR A 177 -0.56 5.46 5.48
CA THR A 177 -0.91 5.61 4.06
C THR A 177 -1.86 4.53 3.59
N ASP A 178 -2.64 4.86 2.57
CA ASP A 178 -3.56 3.92 1.94
C ASP A 178 -3.79 4.32 0.48
N ASN A 179 -3.55 3.37 -0.43
CA ASN A 179 -3.80 3.55 -1.87
C ASN A 179 -5.00 2.74 -2.39
N GLN A 180 -5.82 2.26 -1.45
CA GLN A 180 -7.05 1.52 -1.71
C GLN A 180 -8.23 2.09 -0.92
N THR A 181 -8.08 3.30 -0.36
CA THR A 181 -9.13 3.92 0.46
C THR A 181 -10.44 3.94 -0.30
N PRO A 182 -11.50 3.34 0.25
CA PRO A 182 -12.78 3.27 -0.43
C PRO A 182 -13.47 4.62 -0.35
N PHE A 183 -13.06 5.60 -1.14
CA PHE A 183 -13.57 6.97 -1.05
C PHE A 183 -14.97 7.12 -1.67
N LEU A 184 -15.49 8.34 -1.66
CA LEU A 184 -16.82 8.66 -2.20
C LEU A 184 -16.79 8.66 -3.73
N TYR A 185 -17.41 7.67 -4.38
CA TYR A 185 -17.44 7.59 -5.86
C TYR A 185 -17.97 8.87 -6.51
N ALA A 186 -19.01 9.47 -5.93
CA ALA A 186 -19.61 10.71 -6.42
C ALA A 186 -18.67 11.94 -6.31
N LYS A 187 -17.68 11.90 -5.41
CA LYS A 187 -16.70 12.98 -5.21
C LYS A 187 -15.31 12.63 -5.75
N GLY A 188 -15.13 11.49 -6.43
CA GLY A 188 -13.83 11.03 -6.91
C GLY A 188 -12.94 10.49 -5.77
N THR A 189 -12.05 9.56 -6.11
CA THR A 189 -11.15 8.89 -5.17
C THR A 189 -9.72 9.34 -5.45
N PRO A 190 -8.94 9.76 -4.44
CA PRO A 190 -7.51 9.98 -4.61
C PRO A 190 -6.79 8.65 -4.85
N ASP A 191 -5.70 8.67 -5.62
CA ASP A 191 -4.89 7.47 -5.88
C ASP A 191 -4.16 6.98 -4.62
N LEU A 192 -3.84 7.92 -3.72
CA LEU A 192 -3.20 7.67 -2.43
C LEU A 192 -3.71 8.70 -1.41
N VAL A 193 -3.88 8.29 -0.16
CA VAL A 193 -4.03 9.19 0.98
C VAL A 193 -2.90 8.96 1.97
N SER A 194 -2.54 10.03 2.68
CA SER A 194 -1.62 9.99 3.81
C SER A 194 -2.24 10.74 4.97
N PHE A 195 -2.18 10.17 6.16
CA PHE A 195 -2.74 10.80 7.35
C PHE A 195 -1.88 10.56 8.58
N TYR A 196 -1.87 11.55 9.45
CA TYR A 196 -1.17 11.52 10.72
C TYR A 196 -2.20 11.73 11.82
N PHE A 197 -2.41 10.69 12.63
CA PHE A 197 -3.30 10.72 13.78
C PHE A 197 -2.49 10.33 15.02
N PRO A 198 -2.06 11.30 15.86
CA PRO A 198 -1.16 11.03 16.99
C PRO A 198 -1.69 9.92 17.89
N GLU A 199 -2.97 10.00 18.27
CA GLU A 199 -3.64 9.03 19.14
C GLU A 199 -3.59 7.59 18.61
N ILE A 200 -3.79 7.39 17.31
CA ILE A 200 -3.73 6.05 16.71
C ILE A 200 -2.28 5.56 16.70
N SER A 201 -1.34 6.45 16.38
CA SER A 201 0.09 6.14 16.39
C SER A 201 0.56 5.72 17.77
N ASP A 202 0.14 6.43 18.82
CA ASP A 202 0.44 6.11 20.21
C ASP A 202 -0.10 4.75 20.62
N ILE A 203 -1.35 4.44 20.27
CA ILE A 203 -1.94 3.12 20.52
C ILE A 203 -1.11 2.03 19.83
N MET A 204 -0.81 2.17 18.54
CA MET A 204 -0.05 1.15 17.81
C MET A 204 1.39 0.98 18.32
N ASN A 205 2.04 2.08 18.72
CA ASN A 205 3.39 2.10 19.26
C ASN A 205 3.46 1.43 20.65
N ASN A 206 2.45 1.62 21.50
CA ASN A 206 2.39 1.01 22.84
C ASN A 206 2.41 -0.52 22.78
N TYR A 207 1.75 -1.10 21.78
CA TYR A 207 1.74 -2.54 21.54
C TYR A 207 2.97 -3.05 20.76
N LYS A 208 3.84 -2.15 20.30
CA LYS A 208 5.06 -2.47 19.54
C LYS A 208 4.82 -3.31 18.28
N PHE A 209 3.58 -3.30 17.76
CA PHE A 209 3.23 -4.01 16.53
C PHE A 209 3.75 -3.32 15.29
N ILE A 210 3.92 -2.00 15.36
CA ILE A 210 4.40 -1.18 14.25
C ILE A 210 5.37 -0.15 14.83
N ASN A 211 6.54 0.01 14.19
CA ASN A 211 7.59 0.90 14.71
C ASN A 211 7.27 2.39 14.51
N ASN A 212 6.95 2.79 13.28
CA ASN A 212 6.66 4.18 12.90
C ASN A 212 6.11 4.24 11.47
N GLY A 213 4.95 4.87 11.28
CA GLY A 213 4.26 4.96 9.98
C GLY A 213 4.00 3.61 9.31
N TRP A 214 2.92 3.50 8.56
CA TRP A 214 2.54 2.21 7.98
C TRP A 214 1.52 2.36 6.87
N HIS A 215 1.48 1.39 5.97
CA HIS A 215 0.40 1.27 5.01
C HIS A 215 -0.75 0.49 5.67
N VAL A 216 -2.02 0.79 5.38
CA VAL A 216 -3.17 0.10 6.00
C VAL A 216 -3.09 -1.42 5.89
N CYS A 217 -2.61 -1.92 4.76
CA CYS A 217 -2.36 -3.35 4.53
C CYS A 217 -1.30 -3.98 5.47
N ASP A 218 -0.51 -3.20 6.20
CA ASP A 218 0.42 -3.74 7.20
C ASP A 218 -0.29 -4.29 8.43
N LEU A 219 -1.50 -3.81 8.71
CA LEU A 219 -2.29 -4.27 9.85
C LEU A 219 -2.64 -5.77 9.77
N MET A 220 -2.76 -6.34 8.56
CA MET A 220 -3.03 -7.77 8.36
C MET A 220 -1.77 -8.66 8.40
N ASN A 221 -0.58 -8.08 8.58
CA ASN A 221 0.71 -8.80 8.49
C ASN A 221 1.32 -9.15 9.85
N ILE A 222 0.71 -8.70 10.95
CA ILE A 222 1.24 -8.79 12.32
C ILE A 222 1.57 -10.23 12.70
N SER A 223 0.66 -11.17 12.45
CA SER A 223 0.86 -12.59 12.77
C SER A 223 1.86 -13.32 11.89
N SER A 224 2.24 -12.72 10.76
CA SER A 224 3.01 -13.37 9.72
C SER A 224 4.46 -12.93 9.65
N TYR A 225 4.76 -11.66 9.92
CA TYR A 225 6.10 -11.09 9.76
C TYR A 225 6.77 -10.67 11.07
N SER A 226 6.18 -10.97 12.23
CA SER A 226 6.60 -10.56 13.58
C SER A 226 6.53 -9.05 13.81
N MET A 227 6.14 -8.68 15.04
CA MET A 227 5.87 -7.29 15.46
C MET A 227 7.01 -6.29 15.15
N ARG A 228 8.27 -6.73 15.26
CA ARG A 228 9.45 -5.85 15.14
C ARG A 228 9.85 -5.51 13.71
N LYS A 229 9.26 -6.17 12.70
CA LYS A 229 9.59 -5.94 11.29
C LYS A 229 8.62 -5.00 10.59
N ILE A 230 7.52 -4.62 11.23
CA ILE A 230 6.43 -3.85 10.62
C ILE A 230 6.62 -2.35 10.86
N GLY A 231 6.38 -1.55 9.81
CA GLY A 231 6.59 -0.11 9.82
C GLY A 231 7.98 0.30 9.34
N TYR A 232 8.26 1.60 9.36
CA TYR A 232 9.47 2.19 8.76
C TYR A 232 10.45 2.69 9.82
N LYS A 233 11.72 2.82 9.43
CA LYS A 233 12.69 3.56 10.25
C LYS A 233 12.28 5.03 10.29
N SER A 234 12.19 5.57 11.49
CA SER A 234 11.70 6.93 11.72
C SER A 234 12.73 7.98 11.28
N ASN A 235 12.28 8.89 10.42
CA ASN A 235 12.83 10.23 10.28
C ASN A 235 11.87 11.15 11.05
N LYS A 236 12.02 11.18 12.37
CA LYS A 236 11.02 11.72 13.32
C LYS A 236 10.50 13.09 12.89
N ILE A 237 9.21 13.17 12.54
CA ILE A 237 8.43 14.40 12.56
C ILE A 237 7.42 14.24 13.69
N GLU A 238 7.53 15.06 14.72
CA GLU A 238 6.50 15.18 15.74
C GLU A 238 5.49 16.22 15.24
N LEU A 239 4.40 15.74 14.63
CA LEU A 239 3.23 16.58 14.40
C LEU A 239 2.32 16.45 15.62
N GLU A 240 1.79 17.57 16.10
CA GLU A 240 0.90 17.55 17.26
C GLU A 240 -0.58 17.43 16.85
N THR A 241 -0.88 17.58 15.57
CA THR A 241 -2.27 17.72 15.07
C THR A 241 -2.63 16.67 14.03
N ASP A 242 -3.90 16.26 14.05
CA ASP A 242 -4.49 15.42 13.01
C ASP A 242 -4.23 16.06 11.64
N THR A 243 -3.66 15.27 10.72
CA THR A 243 -3.29 15.73 9.37
C THR A 243 -3.82 14.79 8.30
N LEU A 244 -4.46 15.29 7.25
CA LEU A 244 -4.93 14.51 6.09
C LEU A 244 -4.46 15.11 4.76
N LEU A 245 -3.78 14.30 3.96
CA LEU A 245 -3.21 14.66 2.66
C LEU A 245 -3.79 13.75 1.56
N GLY A 246 -4.12 14.36 0.42
CA GLY A 246 -4.62 13.64 -0.76
C GLY A 246 -3.66 13.73 -1.92
N PHE A 247 -3.47 12.63 -2.66
CA PHE A 247 -2.52 12.55 -3.76
C PHE A 247 -3.17 12.01 -5.03
N GLU A 248 -2.76 12.57 -6.16
CA GLU A 248 -3.14 12.09 -7.49
C GLU A 248 -1.89 11.85 -8.33
N VAL A 249 -1.73 10.64 -8.84
CA VAL A 249 -0.57 10.25 -9.64
C VAL A 249 -0.87 10.38 -11.11
N LYS A 250 0.04 10.98 -11.86
CA LYS A 250 -0.01 10.99 -13.32
C LYS A 250 1.37 10.74 -13.92
N THR A 251 1.50 9.62 -14.64
CA THR A 251 2.73 9.28 -15.35
C THR A 251 2.72 9.67 -16.83
N ASN A 252 1.54 9.98 -17.37
CA ASN A 252 1.33 10.28 -18.79
C ASN A 252 0.56 11.60 -19.04
N GLN A 253 0.19 12.33 -17.99
CA GLN A 253 -0.51 13.62 -18.07
C GLN A 253 0.33 14.73 -17.44
N LYS A 254 0.06 15.98 -17.84
CA LYS A 254 0.78 17.18 -17.35
C LYS A 254 0.18 17.77 -16.07
N SER A 255 -1.03 17.34 -15.72
CA SER A 255 -1.76 17.81 -14.55
C SER A 255 -2.83 16.79 -14.19
N ALA A 256 -3.12 16.72 -12.90
CA ALA A 256 -4.16 15.93 -12.26
C ALA A 256 -5.30 16.80 -11.69
N LYS A 257 -5.27 18.12 -11.97
CA LYS A 257 -6.18 19.14 -11.41
C LYS A 257 -7.66 18.78 -11.51
N SER A 258 -8.10 18.20 -12.63
CA SER A 258 -9.51 17.84 -12.83
C SER A 258 -9.97 16.73 -11.89
N GLN A 259 -9.09 15.78 -11.55
CA GLN A 259 -9.40 14.71 -10.61
C GLN A 259 -9.29 15.20 -9.17
N ILE A 260 -8.23 15.96 -8.85
CA ILE A 260 -8.07 16.61 -7.53
C ILE A 260 -9.27 17.50 -7.18
N ALA A 261 -9.77 18.28 -8.14
CA ALA A 261 -10.92 19.16 -7.92
C ALA A 261 -12.19 18.39 -7.50
N LYS A 262 -12.35 17.13 -7.92
CA LYS A 262 -13.52 16.32 -7.52
C LYS A 262 -13.51 16.09 -6.02
N TYR A 263 -12.40 15.58 -5.48
CA TYR A 263 -12.35 15.19 -4.06
C TYR A 263 -11.95 16.33 -3.13
N ALA A 264 -11.39 17.43 -3.65
CA ALA A 264 -11.24 18.68 -2.90
C ALA A 264 -12.60 19.20 -2.37
N SER A 265 -13.69 18.96 -3.11
CA SER A 265 -15.05 19.34 -2.68
C SER A 265 -15.57 18.58 -1.45
N ALA A 266 -14.84 17.56 -0.99
CA ALA A 266 -15.14 16.88 0.27
C ALA A 266 -14.68 17.70 1.49
N GLU A 267 -13.85 18.73 1.31
CA GLU A 267 -13.29 19.56 2.39
C GLU A 267 -12.64 18.71 3.49
N LEU A 268 -11.96 17.63 3.08
CA LEU A 268 -11.38 16.63 3.98
C LEU A 268 -9.85 16.78 4.12
N PHE A 269 -9.18 17.21 3.06
CA PHE A 269 -7.72 17.25 3.01
C PHE A 269 -7.22 18.66 3.31
N GLN A 270 -6.21 18.78 4.17
CA GLN A 270 -5.51 20.05 4.43
C GLN A 270 -4.61 20.43 3.27
N GLU A 271 -4.02 19.44 2.60
CA GLU A 271 -3.18 19.64 1.43
C GLU A 271 -3.44 18.57 0.37
N LEU A 272 -3.23 18.97 -0.87
CA LEU A 272 -3.43 18.13 -2.05
C LEU A 272 -2.20 18.20 -2.93
N TYR A 273 -1.81 17.06 -3.49
CA TYR A 273 -0.58 16.92 -4.27
C TYR A 273 -0.84 16.24 -5.62
N GLU A 274 -0.22 16.78 -6.67
CA GLU A 274 0.02 16.03 -7.89
C GLU A 274 1.36 15.28 -7.78
N ILE A 275 1.39 14.01 -8.13
CA ILE A 275 2.62 13.22 -8.27
C ILE A 275 2.90 13.07 -9.76
N ILE A 276 3.80 13.89 -10.28
CA ILE A 276 4.17 13.93 -11.70
C ILE A 276 5.69 13.91 -11.80
N PRO A 277 6.30 12.74 -12.09
CA PRO A 277 7.72 12.51 -11.84
C PRO A 277 8.73 13.52 -12.42
N VAL A 278 8.42 14.17 -13.55
CA VAL A 278 9.34 15.17 -14.17
C VAL A 278 8.83 16.59 -14.17
N LYS A 279 7.64 16.83 -13.63
CA LYS A 279 7.09 18.18 -13.64
C LYS A 279 7.93 19.01 -12.69
N LYS A 280 8.32 20.22 -13.10
CA LYS A 280 9.21 21.09 -12.32
C LYS A 280 8.50 22.21 -11.58
N THR A 281 7.27 22.52 -12.00
CA THR A 281 6.57 23.74 -11.55
C THR A 281 5.27 23.38 -10.85
N VAL A 282 5.18 23.72 -9.57
CA VAL A 282 3.99 23.60 -8.74
C VAL A 282 2.85 24.54 -9.18
N GLN A 283 1.60 24.14 -8.92
CA GLN A 283 0.44 25.01 -9.10
C GLN A 283 0.16 25.81 -7.81
N SER A 284 -0.67 26.86 -7.87
CA SER A 284 -0.85 27.73 -6.70
C SER A 284 -1.49 27.01 -5.49
N ASN A 285 -2.48 26.15 -5.70
CA ASN A 285 -3.29 25.55 -4.62
C ASN A 285 -3.10 24.03 -4.51
N ILE A 286 -2.13 23.47 -5.22
CA ILE A 286 -1.87 22.04 -5.27
C ILE A 286 -0.36 21.86 -5.26
N GLY A 287 0.14 21.14 -4.27
CA GLY A 287 1.54 20.78 -4.16
C GLY A 287 1.98 19.86 -5.29
N LEU A 288 3.29 19.70 -5.46
CA LEU A 288 3.87 18.88 -6.50
C LEU A 288 4.93 17.98 -5.91
N ILE A 289 4.81 16.69 -6.19
CA ILE A 289 5.83 15.68 -5.94
C ILE A 289 6.42 15.27 -7.28
N SER A 290 7.72 15.47 -7.42
CA SER A 290 8.50 15.08 -8.60
C SER A 290 9.84 14.46 -8.19
N TYR A 291 10.71 14.17 -9.15
CA TYR A 291 12.05 13.64 -8.89
C TYR A 291 13.09 14.49 -9.62
N ASP A 292 14.19 14.77 -8.93
CA ASP A 292 15.30 15.54 -9.48
C ASP A 292 16.17 14.69 -10.43
N GLN A 293 17.27 15.28 -10.92
CA GLN A 293 18.21 14.57 -11.82
C GLN A 293 18.98 13.44 -11.12
N ASN A 294 18.98 13.39 -9.79
CA ASN A 294 19.61 12.36 -8.97
C ASN A 294 18.61 11.30 -8.48
N PHE A 295 17.38 11.32 -9.01
CA PHE A 295 16.27 10.46 -8.62
C PHE A 295 15.80 10.65 -7.17
N SER A 296 16.13 11.77 -6.54
CA SER A 296 15.65 12.14 -5.21
C SER A 296 14.27 12.78 -5.31
N LEU A 297 13.40 12.44 -4.36
CA LEU A 297 12.07 13.03 -4.23
C LEU A 297 12.17 14.55 -4.00
N ASP A 298 11.52 15.34 -4.86
CA ASP A 298 11.34 16.79 -4.73
C ASP A 298 9.88 17.09 -4.38
N ILE A 299 9.65 17.67 -3.20
CA ILE A 299 8.31 18.03 -2.70
C ILE A 299 8.20 19.55 -2.65
N GLN A 300 7.34 20.09 -3.51
CA GLN A 300 7.00 21.51 -3.55
C GLN A 300 5.61 21.71 -2.93
N LEU A 301 5.56 22.43 -1.81
CA LEU A 301 4.31 22.72 -1.09
C LEU A 301 3.35 23.59 -1.93
N PRO A 302 2.03 23.49 -1.70
CA PRO A 302 1.07 24.42 -2.29
C PRO A 302 1.36 25.86 -1.81
N LYS A 303 1.24 26.84 -2.70
CA LYS A 303 1.47 28.26 -2.37
C LYS A 303 0.32 28.88 -1.59
N ASN A 304 -0.89 28.37 -1.79
CA ASN A 304 -2.10 28.81 -1.13
C ASN A 304 -2.77 27.62 -0.44
N SER A 305 -3.34 27.85 0.73
CA SER A 305 -4.18 26.87 1.42
C SER A 305 -5.43 26.53 0.62
N ILE A 306 -5.89 25.28 0.75
CA ILE A 306 -7.21 24.86 0.30
C ILE A 306 -8.22 24.94 1.43
N ARG A 307 -9.51 24.95 1.08
CA ARG A 307 -10.58 24.88 2.09
C ARG A 307 -10.70 23.45 2.60
N TYR A 308 -10.69 23.30 3.92
CA TYR A 308 -10.94 22.04 4.61
C TYR A 308 -11.77 22.29 5.88
N SER A 309 -12.30 21.22 6.48
CA SER A 309 -13.13 21.27 7.67
C SER A 309 -12.59 20.33 8.75
N GLU A 310 -12.23 20.89 9.91
CA GLU A 310 -11.80 20.10 11.09
C GLU A 310 -12.87 19.08 11.50
N THR A 311 -14.15 19.44 11.41
CA THR A 311 -15.28 18.52 11.66
C THR A 311 -15.26 17.32 10.72
N ASN A 312 -14.87 17.51 9.45
CA ASN A 312 -14.76 16.41 8.49
C ASN A 312 -13.54 15.53 8.79
N ILE A 313 -12.42 16.12 9.22
CA ILE A 313 -11.22 15.37 9.63
C ILE A 313 -11.54 14.49 10.85
N VAL A 314 -12.16 15.05 11.89
CA VAL A 314 -12.60 14.29 13.08
C VAL A 314 -13.57 13.16 12.69
N ARG A 315 -14.53 13.45 11.82
CA ARG A 315 -15.46 12.42 11.30
C ARG A 315 -14.71 11.31 10.55
N TYR A 316 -13.72 11.66 9.74
CA TYR A 316 -12.90 10.69 9.02
C TYR A 316 -12.04 9.86 9.97
N LYS A 317 -11.38 10.47 10.96
CA LYS A 317 -10.62 9.75 11.99
C LYS A 317 -11.48 8.71 12.71
N ASN A 318 -12.69 9.07 13.11
CA ASN A 318 -13.64 8.15 13.74
C ASN A 318 -14.06 7.00 12.81
N TRP A 319 -14.26 7.29 11.52
CA TRP A 319 -14.50 6.24 10.51
C TRP A 319 -13.27 5.35 10.33
N PHE A 320 -12.09 5.94 10.23
CA PHE A 320 -10.82 5.25 10.00
C PHE A 320 -10.52 4.26 11.13
N ILE A 321 -10.75 4.65 12.38
CA ILE A 321 -10.68 3.77 13.57
C ILE A 321 -11.52 2.50 13.39
N ASN A 322 -12.69 2.59 12.77
CA ASN A 322 -13.51 1.41 12.49
C ASN A 322 -13.02 0.65 11.26
N TYR A 323 -12.48 1.34 10.26
CA TYR A 323 -11.92 0.76 9.05
C TYR A 323 -10.68 -0.10 9.29
N MET A 324 -9.81 0.27 10.23
CA MET A 324 -8.63 -0.52 10.57
C MET A 324 -8.92 -1.83 11.32
N LYS A 325 -10.02 -1.91 12.10
CA LYS A 325 -10.32 -3.08 12.95
C LYS A 325 -10.48 -4.39 12.15
N PRO A 326 -11.20 -4.43 11.02
CA PRO A 326 -11.22 -5.61 10.16
C PRO A 326 -9.84 -6.09 9.69
N TYR A 327 -8.92 -5.19 9.31
CA TYR A 327 -7.55 -5.60 8.94
C TYR A 327 -6.80 -6.22 10.12
N LEU A 328 -7.00 -5.69 11.33
CA LEU A 328 -6.40 -6.26 12.53
C LEU A 328 -6.98 -7.64 12.86
N LEU A 329 -8.28 -7.85 12.67
CA LEU A 329 -8.93 -9.14 12.93
C LEU A 329 -8.33 -10.29 12.13
N THR A 330 -7.79 -10.03 10.94
CA THR A 330 -7.23 -11.09 10.09
C THR A 330 -5.94 -11.72 10.61
N ASN A 331 -5.38 -11.19 11.69
CA ASN A 331 -4.27 -11.83 12.38
C ASN A 331 -4.72 -13.05 13.21
N LEU A 332 -6.03 -13.16 13.49
CA LEU A 332 -6.66 -14.23 14.25
C LEU A 332 -7.29 -15.28 13.32
N THR A 333 -7.53 -16.50 13.82
CA THR A 333 -8.35 -17.49 13.10
C THR A 333 -9.83 -17.15 13.26
N ASN A 334 -10.68 -17.61 12.33
CA ASN A 334 -12.13 -17.43 12.45
C ASN A 334 -12.67 -17.97 13.78
N GLU A 335 -12.16 -19.10 14.26
CA GLU A 335 -12.53 -19.67 15.57
C GLU A 335 -12.22 -18.72 16.74
N ILE A 336 -11.03 -18.09 16.74
CA ILE A 336 -10.65 -17.13 17.78
C ILE A 336 -11.53 -15.87 17.67
N ILE A 337 -11.77 -15.38 16.45
CA ILE A 337 -12.64 -14.22 16.22
C ILE A 337 -14.05 -14.50 16.77
N GLU A 338 -14.64 -15.64 16.45
CA GLU A 338 -15.96 -16.03 16.94
C GLU A 338 -15.99 -16.14 18.47
N LYS A 339 -14.98 -16.78 19.06
CA LYS A 339 -14.93 -17.05 20.50
C LYS A 339 -14.63 -15.81 21.35
N GLU A 340 -13.64 -15.02 20.97
CA GLU A 340 -13.05 -13.95 21.82
C GLU A 340 -13.56 -12.54 21.46
N ILE A 341 -14.06 -12.35 20.23
CA ILE A 341 -14.48 -11.03 19.73
C ILE A 341 -15.98 -10.97 19.51
N PHE A 342 -16.53 -11.86 18.70
CA PHE A 342 -17.94 -11.78 18.29
C PHE A 342 -18.86 -12.34 19.37
N HIS A 343 -18.46 -13.44 20.04
CA HIS A 343 -19.27 -14.19 21.00
C HIS A 343 -20.63 -14.67 20.47
N GLU A 344 -20.90 -14.48 19.17
CA GLU A 344 -22.10 -14.85 18.46
C GLU A 344 -21.77 -15.06 16.98
N LYS A 345 -22.59 -15.85 16.27
CA LYS A 345 -22.45 -16.02 14.83
C LYS A 345 -22.90 -14.75 14.11
N ILE A 346 -22.04 -14.20 13.27
CA ILE A 346 -22.38 -13.07 12.41
C ILE A 346 -23.24 -13.56 11.25
N ASN A 347 -24.44 -13.00 11.15
CA ASN A 347 -25.44 -13.35 10.15
C ASN A 347 -25.81 -12.19 9.23
N SER A 348 -25.25 -10.99 9.45
CA SER A 348 -25.53 -9.81 8.64
C SER A 348 -24.41 -8.79 8.72
N GLU A 349 -24.33 -7.95 7.69
CA GLU A 349 -23.43 -6.80 7.66
C GLU A 349 -23.72 -5.80 8.79
N VAL A 350 -24.99 -5.66 9.19
CA VAL A 350 -25.41 -4.78 10.29
C VAL A 350 -24.85 -5.27 11.62
N SER A 351 -24.94 -6.58 11.91
CA SER A 351 -24.38 -7.16 13.14
C SER A 351 -22.85 -7.10 13.14
N PHE A 352 -22.21 -7.38 12.01
CA PHE A 352 -20.76 -7.17 11.85
C PHE A 352 -20.35 -5.74 12.17
N MET A 353 -21.00 -4.76 11.55
CA MET A 353 -20.64 -3.35 11.74
C MET A 353 -20.94 -2.84 13.15
N ARG A 354 -21.98 -3.35 13.81
CA ARG A 354 -22.25 -3.07 15.22
C ARG A 354 -21.08 -3.53 16.10
N ILE A 355 -20.59 -4.75 15.87
CA ILE A 355 -19.47 -5.30 16.63
C ILE A 355 -18.19 -4.48 16.37
N ILE A 356 -17.86 -4.21 15.10
CA ILE A 356 -16.69 -3.41 14.73
C ILE A 356 -16.71 -2.04 15.39
N LYS A 357 -17.85 -1.33 15.39
CA LYS A 357 -17.97 -0.01 16.02
C LYS A 357 -17.75 -0.05 17.53
N ASN A 358 -18.24 -1.09 18.19
CA ASN A 358 -18.13 -1.26 19.64
C ASN A 358 -16.81 -1.89 20.10
N LEU A 359 -16.05 -2.50 19.20
CA LEU A 359 -14.77 -3.13 19.51
C LEU A 359 -13.69 -2.06 19.74
N GLY A 360 -13.15 -1.98 20.95
CA GLY A 360 -11.99 -1.13 21.25
C GLY A 360 -10.72 -1.67 20.58
N ILE A 361 -9.91 -0.79 20.00
CA ILE A 361 -8.64 -1.17 19.35
C ILE A 361 -7.72 -1.89 20.35
N ALA A 362 -7.54 -1.36 21.56
CA ALA A 362 -6.71 -1.98 22.59
C ALA A 362 -7.16 -3.42 22.94
N LYS A 363 -8.47 -3.68 23.02
CA LYS A 363 -9.00 -5.04 23.25
C LYS A 363 -8.57 -5.99 22.11
N LEU A 364 -8.70 -5.54 20.87
CA LEU A 364 -8.31 -6.32 19.69
C LEU A 364 -6.80 -6.57 19.65
N LEU A 365 -5.99 -5.55 19.93
CA LEU A 365 -4.54 -5.64 19.98
C LEU A 365 -4.05 -6.60 21.08
N ASN A 366 -4.62 -6.53 22.28
CA ASN A 366 -4.37 -7.51 23.36
C ASN A 366 -4.72 -8.94 22.92
N CYS A 367 -5.85 -9.11 22.23
CA CYS A 367 -6.26 -10.42 21.74
C CYS A 367 -5.25 -10.95 20.71
N ILE A 368 -4.82 -10.12 19.75
CA ILE A 368 -3.78 -10.50 18.80
C ILE A 368 -2.51 -10.91 19.54
N GLU A 369 -2.02 -10.10 20.46
CA GLU A 369 -0.80 -10.39 21.25
C GLU A 369 -0.87 -11.76 21.94
N ASN A 370 -2.00 -12.08 22.59
CA ASN A 370 -2.21 -13.35 23.28
C ASN A 370 -2.17 -14.58 22.36
N TYR A 371 -2.41 -14.39 21.06
CA TYR A 371 -2.49 -15.46 20.06
C TYR A 371 -1.36 -15.39 19.02
N LEU A 372 -0.38 -14.49 19.19
CA LEU A 372 0.87 -14.54 18.45
C LEU A 372 1.77 -15.63 19.07
N ILE A 373 1.94 -16.72 18.34
CA ILE A 373 2.86 -17.81 18.69
C ILE A 373 4.28 -17.47 18.25
#